data_AF-A0A5K1HUI1-F1
#
_entry.id   AF-A0A5K1HUI1-F1
#
_cell.length_a   1.000
_cell.length_b   1.000
_cell.length_c   1.000
_cell.angle_alpha   90.00
_cell.angle_beta   90.00
_cell.angle_gamma   90.00
#
_symmetry.space_group_name_H-M   'P 1'
#
loop_
_entity.id
_entity.type
_entity.pdbx_description
1 polymer ?
#
loop_
_entity_poly.entity_id
_entity_poly.type
_entity_poly.pdbx_seq_one_letter_code
_entity_poly.pdbx_strand_id
1 'polypeptide(L)'
;MGPGSTRRFYSLVPIRRFVDFCRSPRRFRTNRLHVTSFELARSVQLRPYNAIAFSGPIAVFVSVFLIYPLGQSGWFFAPSFGVAAIFRFILFFQGFHNWTLNPFHMMGVAGVLGAALLCAIHGATVENTLFEDGDGANTFRAFNPTQAEETYSMVTANRFWSQIFGVAFSNKRWLHFFMLFVPVTGLWMSALGVVGLALNLRAYDFVSQEIRAAEDPEFETFYTKNILLNEGIRAWMAAQDQPHENLIFPEEVLP
;
A
#
# COMPACT_ATOMS: atom_id res chain seq x y z
N MET A 1 -25.71 41.53 -30.77
CA MET A 1 -24.54 41.04 -29.99
C MET A 1 -25.06 40.67 -28.61
N GLY A 2 -25.12 39.43 -28.13
CA GLY A 2 -24.85 38.11 -28.67
C GLY A 2 -25.34 37.08 -27.62
N PRO A 3 -25.66 35.83 -27.98
CA PRO A 3 -25.85 34.77 -27.00
C PRO A 3 -24.58 33.92 -26.97
N GLY A 4 -23.69 34.19 -26.00
CA GLY A 4 -22.52 33.36 -25.74
C GLY A 4 -22.92 32.15 -24.89
N SER A 5 -23.43 31.08 -25.51
CA SER A 5 -23.58 29.80 -24.84
C SER A 5 -22.18 29.24 -24.52
N THR A 6 -21.66 29.57 -23.36
CA THR A 6 -20.48 28.88 -22.82
C THR A 6 -20.93 27.54 -22.29
N ARG A 7 -20.99 26.54 -23.19
CA ARG A 7 -20.75 25.15 -22.79
C ARG A 7 -19.33 25.12 -22.23
N ARG A 8 -19.17 25.39 -20.93
CA ARG A 8 -17.91 25.17 -20.23
C ARG A 8 -17.66 23.67 -20.32
N PHE A 9 -16.69 23.30 -21.14
CA PHE A 9 -16.02 22.02 -21.08
C PHE A 9 -15.54 21.86 -19.63
N TYR A 10 -16.32 21.16 -18.81
CA TYR A 10 -15.81 20.60 -17.58
C TYR A 10 -14.54 19.84 -17.92
N SER A 11 -13.50 20.01 -17.11
CA SER A 11 -12.20 19.38 -17.28
C SER A 11 -12.36 17.87 -17.38
N LEU A 12 -12.54 17.37 -18.61
CA LEU A 12 -12.37 15.98 -19.01
C LEU A 12 -10.90 15.59 -18.91
N VAL A 13 -10.01 16.39 -18.34
CA VAL A 13 -8.57 16.14 -18.31
C VAL A 13 -8.22 14.90 -17.46
N PRO A 14 -8.82 14.64 -16.28
CA PRO A 14 -8.56 13.41 -15.52
C PRO A 14 -9.13 12.19 -16.23
N ILE A 15 -10.36 12.29 -16.76
CA ILE A 15 -11.03 11.20 -17.48
C ILE A 15 -10.33 10.92 -18.81
N ARG A 16 -9.95 11.93 -19.60
CA ARG A 16 -9.14 11.76 -20.82
C ARG A 16 -7.77 11.21 -20.49
N ARG A 17 -7.04 11.74 -19.50
CA ARG A 17 -5.72 11.17 -19.13
C ARG A 17 -5.83 9.73 -18.63
N PHE A 18 -6.90 9.38 -17.92
CA PHE A 18 -7.15 8.00 -17.48
C PHE A 18 -7.63 7.10 -18.62
N VAL A 19 -8.54 7.56 -19.48
CA VAL A 19 -8.99 6.86 -20.69
C VAL A 19 -7.85 6.70 -21.69
N ASP A 20 -6.98 7.69 -21.82
CA ASP A 20 -5.76 7.68 -22.62
C ASP A 20 -4.69 6.78 -21.98
N PHE A 21 -4.61 6.71 -20.65
CA PHE A 21 -3.82 5.70 -19.93
C PHE A 21 -4.40 4.29 -20.07
N CYS A 22 -5.73 4.14 -20.11
CA CYS A 22 -6.42 2.87 -20.34
C CYS A 22 -6.34 2.42 -21.81
N ARG A 23 -6.26 3.37 -22.75
CA ARG A 23 -5.98 3.14 -24.18
C ARG A 23 -4.48 3.02 -24.46
N SER A 24 -3.63 3.40 -23.51
CA SER A 24 -2.18 3.31 -23.63
C SER A 24 -1.73 1.85 -23.48
N PRO A 25 -0.76 1.39 -24.29
CA PRO A 25 -0.17 0.05 -24.15
C PRO A 25 0.49 -0.20 -22.78
N ARG A 26 0.60 0.82 -21.92
CA ARG A 26 1.07 0.70 -20.53
C ARG A 26 0.11 -0.08 -19.62
N ARG A 27 -1.21 -0.11 -19.89
CA ARG A 27 -2.21 -0.85 -19.09
C ARG A 27 -1.94 -2.36 -19.03
N PHE A 28 -1.40 -2.91 -20.13
CA PHE A 28 -1.03 -4.32 -20.20
C PHE A 28 0.39 -4.58 -19.73
N ARG A 29 1.19 -3.57 -19.33
CA ARG A 29 2.58 -3.82 -18.92
C ARG A 29 2.66 -4.57 -17.60
N THR A 30 1.80 -4.30 -16.62
CA THR A 30 1.81 -5.04 -15.34
C THR A 30 1.40 -6.51 -15.54
N ASN A 31 0.31 -6.77 -16.26
CA ASN A 31 -0.07 -8.14 -16.62
C ASN A 31 0.97 -8.82 -17.53
N ARG A 32 1.57 -8.07 -18.47
CA ARG A 32 2.65 -8.58 -19.32
C ARG A 32 3.89 -8.91 -18.50
N LEU A 33 4.29 -8.07 -17.54
CA LEU A 33 5.41 -8.35 -16.63
C LEU A 33 5.16 -9.62 -15.81
N HIS A 34 3.93 -9.84 -15.36
CA HIS A 34 3.55 -11.07 -14.65
C HIS A 34 3.64 -12.31 -15.54
N VAL A 35 3.09 -12.25 -16.76
CA VAL A 35 3.17 -13.34 -17.76
C VAL A 35 4.61 -13.59 -18.18
N THR A 36 5.38 -12.54 -18.47
CA THR A 36 6.82 -12.65 -18.80
C THR A 36 7.61 -13.26 -17.64
N SER A 37 7.26 -12.96 -16.39
CA SER A 37 7.90 -13.61 -15.23
C SER A 37 7.61 -15.12 -15.17
N PHE A 38 6.41 -15.57 -15.54
CA PHE A 38 6.09 -16.99 -15.70
C PHE A 38 6.82 -17.63 -16.88
N GLU A 39 6.85 -16.96 -18.03
CA GLU A 39 7.54 -17.45 -19.24
C GLU A 39 9.03 -17.62 -19.00
N LEU A 40 9.67 -16.63 -18.35
CA LEU A 40 11.07 -16.69 -17.98
C LEU A 40 11.34 -17.81 -16.97
N ALA A 41 10.55 -17.90 -15.90
CA ALA A 41 10.69 -18.99 -14.93
C ALA A 41 10.57 -20.36 -15.60
N ARG A 42 9.64 -20.51 -16.55
CA ARG A 42 9.49 -21.74 -17.35
C ARG A 42 10.69 -21.98 -18.27
N SER A 43 11.20 -20.95 -18.96
CA SER A 43 12.31 -21.09 -19.90
C SER A 43 13.62 -21.49 -19.21
N VAL A 44 13.82 -21.06 -17.96
CA VAL A 44 14.99 -21.44 -17.15
C VAL A 44 14.69 -22.54 -16.11
N GLN A 45 13.53 -23.18 -16.19
CA GLN A 45 13.12 -24.30 -15.32
C GLN A 45 13.12 -24.00 -13.80
N LEU A 46 12.84 -22.75 -13.43
CA LEU A 46 12.69 -22.31 -12.04
C LEU A 46 11.21 -22.28 -11.62
N ARG A 47 10.97 -22.39 -10.30
CA ARG A 47 9.63 -22.26 -9.72
C ARG A 47 9.18 -20.78 -9.81
N PRO A 48 7.94 -20.47 -10.22
CA PRO A 48 7.52 -19.11 -10.59
C PRO A 48 7.13 -18.23 -9.38
N TYR A 49 7.85 -18.30 -8.26
CA TYR A 49 7.51 -17.52 -7.06
C TYR A 49 7.63 -16.01 -7.24
N ASN A 50 8.51 -15.54 -8.11
CA ASN A 50 8.59 -14.12 -8.44
C ASN A 50 7.30 -13.62 -9.11
N ALA A 51 6.73 -14.41 -10.03
CA ALA A 51 5.44 -14.09 -10.63
C ALA A 51 4.33 -14.05 -9.56
N ILE A 52 4.28 -15.05 -8.67
CA ILE A 52 3.33 -15.10 -7.55
C ILE A 52 3.47 -13.86 -6.65
N ALA A 53 4.69 -13.45 -6.29
CA ALA A 53 4.91 -12.25 -5.48
C ALA A 53 4.40 -10.98 -6.17
N PHE A 54 4.55 -10.91 -7.50
CA PHE A 54 4.06 -9.79 -8.30
C PHE A 54 2.53 -9.65 -8.32
N SER A 55 1.78 -10.64 -7.81
CA SER A 55 0.33 -10.53 -7.61
C SER A 55 -0.06 -9.44 -6.60
N GLY A 56 0.75 -9.18 -5.57
CA GLY A 56 0.48 -8.13 -4.57
C GLY A 56 0.40 -6.73 -5.19
N PRO A 57 1.44 -6.27 -5.93
CA PRO A 57 1.39 -5.02 -6.68
C PRO A 57 0.24 -4.93 -7.69
N ILE A 58 -0.09 -6.05 -8.38
CA ILE A 58 -1.24 -6.09 -9.30
C ILE A 58 -2.55 -5.88 -8.53
N ALA A 59 -2.74 -6.56 -7.40
CA ALA A 59 -3.94 -6.44 -6.58
C ALA A 59 -4.16 -5.00 -6.12
N VAL A 60 -3.10 -4.33 -5.62
CA VAL A 60 -3.16 -2.92 -5.20
C VAL A 60 -3.46 -1.99 -6.39
N PHE A 61 -2.79 -2.20 -7.52
CA PHE A 61 -3.02 -1.37 -8.70
C PHE A 61 -4.47 -1.49 -9.19
N VAL A 62 -4.98 -2.72 -9.30
CA VAL A 62 -6.34 -2.99 -9.75
C VAL A 62 -7.37 -2.46 -8.74
N SER A 63 -7.18 -2.68 -7.44
CA SER A 63 -8.14 -2.21 -6.44
C SER A 63 -8.22 -0.68 -6.37
N VAL A 64 -7.08 0.01 -6.34
CA VAL A 64 -7.01 1.47 -6.16
C VAL A 64 -7.34 2.24 -7.44
N PHE A 65 -6.79 1.82 -8.58
CA PHE A 65 -6.93 2.59 -9.84
C PHE A 65 -8.06 2.09 -10.74
N LEU A 66 -8.70 0.95 -10.43
CA LEU A 66 -9.83 0.42 -11.21
C LEU A 66 -11.06 0.20 -10.34
N ILE A 67 -11.00 -0.67 -9.34
CA ILE A 67 -12.20 -1.07 -8.58
C ILE A 67 -12.76 0.09 -7.76
N TYR A 68 -11.91 0.80 -7.01
CA TYR A 68 -12.32 1.95 -6.19
C TYR A 68 -13.13 2.98 -6.98
N PRO A 69 -12.60 3.60 -8.06
CA PRO A 69 -13.36 4.58 -8.83
C PRO A 69 -14.55 4.00 -9.61
N LEU A 70 -14.58 2.69 -9.89
CA LEU A 70 -15.75 2.02 -10.47
C LEU A 70 -16.92 1.89 -9.48
N GLY A 71 -16.62 1.74 -8.19
CA GLY A 71 -17.64 1.74 -7.13
C GLY A 71 -18.10 3.14 -6.72
N GLN A 72 -17.27 4.17 -6.97
CA GLN A 72 -17.60 5.57 -6.73
C GLN A 72 -18.32 6.21 -7.93
N SER A 73 -18.71 7.49 -7.84
CA SER A 73 -19.45 8.20 -8.89
C SER A 73 -18.65 8.48 -10.17
N GLY A 74 -17.35 8.16 -10.19
CA GLY A 74 -16.55 8.11 -11.42
C GLY A 74 -15.04 8.20 -11.20
N TRP A 75 -14.31 8.17 -12.32
CA TRP A 75 -12.83 8.25 -12.37
C TRP A 75 -12.24 9.53 -11.75
N PHE A 76 -13.06 10.56 -11.52
CA PHE A 76 -12.64 11.77 -10.82
C PHE A 76 -12.07 11.47 -9.42
N PHE A 77 -12.60 10.45 -8.74
CA PHE A 77 -12.17 10.04 -7.40
C PHE A 77 -10.98 9.07 -7.43
N ALA A 78 -10.56 8.59 -8.61
CA ALA A 78 -9.33 7.80 -8.71
C ALA A 78 -8.11 8.65 -8.32
N PRO A 79 -7.04 8.05 -7.77
CA PRO A 79 -5.81 8.80 -7.56
C PRO A 79 -5.26 9.29 -8.90
N SER A 80 -4.94 10.58 -8.97
CA SER A 80 -4.25 11.14 -10.13
C SER A 80 -2.75 10.83 -10.07
N PHE A 81 -2.12 10.66 -11.23
CA PHE A 81 -0.69 10.38 -11.32
C PHE A 81 0.14 11.63 -11.05
N GLY A 82 0.63 11.78 -9.82
CA GLY A 82 1.54 12.84 -9.41
C GLY A 82 1.77 12.82 -7.90
N VAL A 83 2.93 13.25 -7.42
CA VAL A 83 3.31 13.18 -6.00
C VAL A 83 2.28 13.87 -5.10
N ALA A 84 2.00 15.16 -5.36
CA ALA A 84 1.01 15.92 -4.60
C ALA A 84 -0.42 15.34 -4.71
N ALA A 85 -0.75 14.77 -5.87
CA ALA A 85 -2.06 14.15 -6.09
C ALA A 85 -2.25 12.87 -5.26
N ILE A 86 -1.19 12.08 -5.06
CA ILE A 86 -1.23 10.92 -4.16
C ILE A 86 -1.35 11.37 -2.70
N PHE A 87 -0.65 12.43 -2.28
CA PHE A 87 -0.85 12.98 -0.93
C PHE A 87 -2.28 13.45 -0.71
N ARG A 88 -2.87 14.16 -1.68
CA ARG A 88 -4.29 14.53 -1.64
C ARG A 88 -5.18 13.29 -1.53
N PHE A 89 -4.91 12.22 -2.28
CA PHE A 89 -5.69 10.98 -2.20
C PHE A 89 -5.59 10.30 -0.83
N ILE A 90 -4.42 10.31 -0.19
CA ILE A 90 -4.24 9.78 1.18
C ILE A 90 -5.07 10.58 2.18
N LEU A 91 -5.02 11.92 2.10
CA LEU A 91 -5.81 12.79 2.99
C LEU A 91 -7.32 12.65 2.74
N PHE A 92 -7.74 12.51 1.48
CA PHE A 92 -9.12 12.20 1.13
C PHE A 92 -9.57 10.88 1.76
N PHE A 93 -8.77 9.81 1.66
CA PHE A 93 -9.08 8.52 2.28
C PHE A 93 -9.17 8.61 3.81
N GLN A 94 -8.34 9.44 4.44
CA GLN A 94 -8.46 9.69 5.86
C GLN A 94 -9.77 10.42 6.20
N GLY A 95 -10.01 11.59 5.61
CA GLY A 95 -11.17 12.41 5.93
C GLY A 95 -12.52 11.77 5.57
N PHE A 96 -12.60 11.05 4.45
CA PHE A 96 -13.86 10.51 3.94
C PHE A 96 -14.08 9.02 4.26
N HIS A 97 -13.03 8.27 4.59
CA HIS A 97 -13.14 6.83 4.88
C HIS A 97 -12.58 6.41 6.24
N ASN A 98 -11.97 7.32 7.00
CA ASN A 98 -11.23 7.03 8.23
C ASN A 98 -10.27 5.84 8.04
N TRP A 99 -9.56 5.84 6.92
CA TRP A 99 -8.88 4.64 6.40
C TRP A 99 -7.82 4.07 7.36
N THR A 100 -7.22 4.90 8.21
CA THR A 100 -6.29 4.43 9.25
C THR A 100 -6.93 3.50 10.27
N LEU A 101 -8.24 3.62 10.51
CA LEU A 101 -9.00 2.76 11.42
C LEU A 101 -9.32 1.38 10.80
N ASN A 102 -9.17 1.22 9.49
CA ASN A 102 -9.53 -0.02 8.83
C ASN A 102 -8.50 -1.14 9.11
N PRO A 103 -8.93 -2.32 9.60
CA PRO A 103 -8.01 -3.41 9.93
C PRO A 103 -7.27 -3.97 8.71
N PHE A 104 -7.88 -3.92 7.51
CA PHE A 104 -7.20 -4.30 6.28
C PHE A 104 -6.06 -3.35 5.92
N HIS A 105 -6.22 -2.05 6.19
CA HIS A 105 -5.12 -1.09 6.07
C HIS A 105 -4.01 -1.40 7.06
N MET A 106 -4.35 -1.64 8.33
CA MET A 106 -3.38 -1.97 9.38
C MET A 106 -2.57 -3.23 9.05
N MET A 107 -3.21 -4.28 8.53
CA MET A 107 -2.52 -5.47 8.03
C MET A 107 -1.60 -5.17 6.85
N GLY A 108 -2.00 -4.26 5.95
CA GLY A 108 -1.14 -3.77 4.88
C GLY A 108 0.09 -3.02 5.38
N VAL A 109 -0.08 -2.12 6.35
CA VAL A 109 1.01 -1.41 7.02
C VAL A 109 1.96 -2.40 7.69
N ALA A 110 1.43 -3.37 8.44
CA ALA A 110 2.23 -4.42 9.09
C ALA A 110 3.02 -5.25 8.06
N GLY A 111 2.43 -5.59 6.91
CA GLY A 111 3.14 -6.31 5.85
C GLY A 111 4.26 -5.50 5.20
N VAL A 112 4.05 -4.20 4.95
CA VAL A 112 5.08 -3.32 4.34
C VAL A 112 6.22 -3.03 5.32
N LEU A 113 5.89 -2.62 6.55
CA LEU A 113 6.90 -2.36 7.59
C LEU A 113 7.60 -3.65 8.01
N GLY A 114 6.87 -4.76 8.11
CA GLY A 114 7.42 -6.09 8.37
C GLY A 114 8.38 -6.55 7.27
N ALA A 115 8.08 -6.27 6.00
CA ALA A 115 8.98 -6.57 4.90
C ALA A 115 10.26 -5.72 4.94
N ALA A 116 10.15 -4.43 5.26
CA ALA A 116 11.32 -3.57 5.45
C ALA A 116 12.21 -4.06 6.60
N LEU A 117 11.59 -4.44 7.73
CA LEU A 117 12.29 -5.06 8.88
C LEU A 117 12.98 -6.36 8.47
N LEU A 118 12.26 -7.28 7.81
CA LEU A 118 12.79 -8.57 7.36
C LEU A 118 13.94 -8.40 6.35
N CYS A 119 13.85 -7.43 5.44
CA CYS A 119 14.90 -7.11 4.49
C CYS A 119 16.17 -6.64 5.22
N ALA A 120 16.03 -5.69 6.14
CA ALA A 120 17.15 -5.13 6.88
C ALA A 120 17.80 -6.17 7.82
N ILE A 121 17.00 -6.88 8.61
CA ILE A 121 17.50 -7.87 9.57
C ILE A 121 18.14 -9.07 8.88
N HIS A 122 17.58 -9.54 7.75
CA HIS A 122 18.15 -10.65 7.01
C HIS A 122 19.49 -10.26 6.39
N GLY A 123 19.53 -9.13 5.66
CA GLY A 123 20.77 -8.63 5.06
C GLY A 123 21.87 -8.41 6.10
N ALA A 124 21.56 -7.72 7.20
CA ALA A 124 22.52 -7.49 8.27
C ALA A 124 23.00 -8.79 8.92
N THR A 125 22.11 -9.77 9.14
CA THR A 125 22.50 -11.06 9.73
C THR A 125 23.45 -11.83 8.83
N VAL A 126 23.16 -11.89 7.52
CA VAL A 126 24.03 -12.57 6.55
C VAL A 126 25.42 -11.97 6.56
N GLU A 127 25.53 -10.64 6.42
CA GLU A 127 26.81 -9.93 6.39
C GLU A 127 27.63 -10.07 7.69
N ASN A 128 26.96 -10.22 8.84
CA ASN A 128 27.62 -10.36 10.14
C ASN A 128 27.84 -11.82 10.57
N THR A 129 27.52 -12.79 9.71
CA THR A 129 27.76 -14.22 9.96
C THR A 129 28.48 -14.90 8.81
N LEU A 130 29.14 -14.12 7.94
CA LEU A 130 30.00 -14.61 6.88
C LEU A 130 31.10 -15.51 7.41
N PHE A 131 31.46 -16.53 6.62
CA PHE A 131 32.72 -17.22 6.81
C PHE A 131 33.89 -16.37 6.28
N GLU A 132 35.08 -16.59 6.83
CA GLU A 132 36.30 -15.97 6.32
C GLU A 132 36.81 -16.79 5.12
N ASP A 133 36.29 -16.47 3.93
CA ASP A 133 36.59 -17.20 2.69
C ASP A 133 37.69 -16.52 1.83
N GLY A 134 38.40 -15.53 2.39
CA GLY A 134 39.54 -14.87 1.73
C GLY A 134 40.23 -13.83 2.61
N ASP A 135 41.45 -13.43 2.24
CA ASP A 135 42.36 -12.61 3.09
C ASP A 135 42.07 -11.10 3.09
N GLY A 136 41.07 -10.66 2.31
CA GLY A 136 40.77 -9.24 2.13
C GLY A 136 39.88 -8.68 3.24
N ALA A 137 40.25 -7.53 3.80
CA ALA A 137 39.36 -6.80 4.73
C ALA A 137 38.02 -6.40 4.09
N ASN A 138 37.96 -6.30 2.76
CA ASN A 138 36.71 -6.21 2.01
C ASN A 138 36.29 -7.64 1.59
N THR A 139 35.21 -8.12 2.18
CA THR A 139 34.74 -9.50 2.07
C THR A 139 33.97 -9.81 0.79
N PHE A 140 33.55 -8.81 -0.01
CA PHE A 140 32.74 -9.04 -1.22
C PHE A 140 33.45 -9.91 -2.28
N ARG A 141 34.79 -9.90 -2.31
CA ARG A 141 35.57 -10.71 -3.27
C ARG A 141 35.73 -12.16 -2.85
N ALA A 142 35.41 -12.49 -1.60
CA ALA A 142 35.50 -13.84 -1.05
C ALA A 142 34.26 -14.70 -1.36
N PHE A 143 33.48 -14.34 -2.40
CA PHE A 143 32.30 -15.07 -2.83
C PHE A 143 32.41 -15.49 -4.30
N ASN A 144 32.06 -16.73 -4.58
CA ASN A 144 31.95 -17.26 -5.94
C ASN A 144 30.50 -17.70 -6.22
N PRO A 145 29.82 -17.19 -7.27
CA PRO A 145 28.46 -17.58 -7.63
C PRO A 145 28.24 -19.08 -7.89
N THR A 146 29.32 -19.84 -8.12
CA THR A 146 29.28 -21.28 -8.42
C THR A 146 29.74 -22.16 -7.25
N GLN A 147 30.05 -21.60 -6.09
CA GLN A 147 30.45 -22.37 -4.90
C GLN A 147 29.30 -23.23 -4.36
N ALA A 148 29.61 -24.38 -3.77
CA ALA A 148 28.62 -25.30 -3.21
C ALA A 148 28.26 -24.96 -1.76
N GLU A 149 29.21 -24.37 -1.04
CA GLU A 149 29.14 -24.04 0.37
C GLU A 149 28.30 -22.77 0.62
N GLU A 150 27.61 -22.74 1.77
CA GLU A 150 26.94 -21.53 2.22
C GLU A 150 27.98 -20.48 2.67
N THR A 151 27.83 -19.24 2.20
CA THR A 151 28.77 -18.15 2.52
C THR A 151 28.66 -17.61 3.95
N TYR A 152 27.63 -18.01 4.71
CA TYR A 152 27.38 -17.55 6.07
C TYR A 152 26.88 -18.69 6.96
N SER A 153 27.23 -18.64 8.25
CA SER A 153 26.87 -19.64 9.25
C SER A 153 25.43 -19.49 9.74
N MET A 154 24.54 -20.38 9.28
CA MET A 154 23.15 -20.43 9.78
C MET A 154 23.07 -20.80 11.26
N VAL A 155 23.99 -21.63 11.75
CA VAL A 155 24.03 -22.06 13.15
C VAL A 155 24.38 -20.89 14.06
N THR A 156 25.38 -20.09 13.69
CA THR A 156 25.77 -18.88 14.44
C THR A 156 24.64 -17.85 14.43
N ALA A 157 24.05 -17.59 13.26
CA ALA A 157 22.90 -16.69 13.14
C ALA A 157 21.70 -17.16 14.00
N ASN A 158 21.39 -18.46 13.96
CA ASN A 158 20.31 -19.03 14.75
C ASN A 158 20.55 -18.87 16.26
N ARG A 159 21.77 -19.19 16.73
CA ARG A 159 22.14 -19.03 18.14
C ARG A 159 22.04 -17.58 18.58
N PHE A 160 22.59 -16.65 17.80
CA PHE A 160 22.53 -15.22 18.08
C PHE A 160 21.08 -14.76 18.27
N TRP A 161 20.21 -15.01 17.28
CA TRP A 161 18.81 -14.58 17.37
C TRP A 161 18.01 -15.30 18.46
N SER A 162 18.30 -16.58 18.72
CA SER A 162 17.65 -17.31 19.82
C SER A 162 18.00 -16.72 21.17
N GLN A 163 19.23 -16.25 21.35
CA GLN A 163 19.67 -15.60 22.59
C GLN A 163 19.16 -14.16 22.72
N ILE A 164 19.16 -13.39 21.62
CA ILE A 164 18.79 -11.97 21.64
C ILE A 164 17.28 -11.75 21.61
N PHE A 165 16.55 -12.52 20.80
CA PHE A 165 15.12 -12.33 20.54
C PHE A 165 14.25 -13.50 21.01
N GLY A 166 14.85 -14.54 21.62
CA GLY A 166 14.14 -15.72 22.14
C GLY A 166 13.71 -16.73 21.07
N VAL A 167 13.69 -16.33 19.79
CA VAL A 167 13.33 -17.17 18.64
C VAL A 167 14.24 -16.87 17.46
N ALA A 168 14.48 -17.87 16.62
CA ALA A 168 15.26 -17.71 15.41
C ALA A 168 14.78 -18.65 14.30
N PHE A 169 15.00 -18.24 13.05
CA PHE A 169 14.87 -19.15 11.92
C PHE A 169 15.92 -20.26 12.03
N SER A 170 15.53 -21.50 11.77
CA SER A 170 16.42 -22.67 11.67
C SER A 170 16.38 -23.32 10.29
N ASN A 171 15.44 -22.92 9.43
CA ASN A 171 15.28 -23.44 8.08
C ASN A 171 15.33 -22.30 7.05
N LYS A 172 16.36 -22.31 6.19
CA LYS A 172 16.58 -21.26 5.18
C LYS A 172 15.43 -21.18 4.16
N ARG A 173 14.81 -22.30 3.78
CA ARG A 173 13.68 -22.31 2.83
C ARG A 173 12.45 -21.62 3.43
N TRP A 174 12.15 -21.90 4.70
CA TRP A 174 11.06 -21.23 5.42
C TRP A 174 11.32 -19.73 5.56
N LEU A 175 12.54 -19.32 5.93
CA LEU A 175 12.93 -17.91 6.02
C LEU A 175 12.61 -17.16 4.72
N HIS A 176 13.09 -17.65 3.58
CA HIS A 176 12.89 -16.97 2.30
C HIS A 176 11.44 -17.00 1.83
N PHE A 177 10.70 -18.08 2.11
CA PHE A 177 9.26 -18.10 1.86
C PHE A 177 8.52 -17.08 2.72
N PHE A 178 8.90 -16.92 3.99
CA PHE A 178 8.30 -15.94 4.89
C PHE A 178 8.57 -14.49 4.44
N MET A 179 9.78 -14.21 3.93
CA MET A 179 10.12 -12.93 3.30
C MET A 179 9.27 -12.60 2.07
N LEU A 180 8.81 -13.61 1.32
CA LEU A 180 7.82 -13.42 0.25
C LEU A 180 6.42 -13.22 0.83
N PHE A 181 6.03 -14.06 1.79
CA PHE A 181 4.67 -14.10 2.33
C PHE A 181 4.25 -12.79 3.00
N VAL A 182 5.09 -12.21 3.86
CA VAL A 182 4.75 -11.01 4.66
C VAL A 182 4.35 -9.81 3.79
N PRO A 183 5.18 -9.31 2.85
CA PRO A 183 4.80 -8.18 2.00
C PRO A 183 3.62 -8.52 1.08
N VAL A 184 3.61 -9.71 0.48
CA VAL A 184 2.57 -10.09 -0.49
C VAL A 184 1.20 -10.14 0.19
N THR A 185 1.09 -10.82 1.33
CA THR A 185 -0.14 -10.87 2.11
C THR A 185 -0.58 -9.47 2.56
N GLY A 186 0.35 -8.63 3.03
CA GLY A 186 0.03 -7.24 3.39
C GLY A 186 -0.59 -6.44 2.25
N LEU A 187 0.00 -6.48 1.05
CA LEU A 187 -0.54 -5.80 -0.13
C LEU A 187 -1.91 -6.34 -0.54
N TRP A 188 -2.13 -7.66 -0.42
CA TRP A 188 -3.45 -8.26 -0.67
C TRP A 188 -4.50 -7.81 0.35
N MET A 189 -4.14 -7.74 1.64
CA MET A 189 -5.06 -7.27 2.67
C MET A 189 -5.48 -5.82 2.43
N SER A 190 -4.53 -4.91 2.16
CA SER A 190 -4.88 -3.52 1.87
C SER A 190 -5.75 -3.39 0.61
N ALA A 191 -5.46 -4.18 -0.44
CA ALA A 191 -6.28 -4.20 -1.64
C ALA A 191 -7.74 -4.62 -1.35
N LEU A 192 -7.96 -5.63 -0.50
CA LEU A 192 -9.31 -6.04 -0.08
C LEU A 192 -10.05 -4.92 0.64
N GLY A 193 -9.40 -4.20 1.55
CA GLY A 193 -10.04 -3.08 2.24
C GLY A 193 -10.42 -1.93 1.28
N VAL A 194 -9.61 -1.65 0.27
CA VAL A 194 -9.93 -0.67 -0.78
C VAL A 194 -11.16 -1.08 -1.61
N VAL A 195 -11.34 -2.38 -1.87
CA VAL A 195 -12.57 -2.89 -2.52
C VAL A 195 -13.80 -2.58 -1.67
N GLY A 196 -13.73 -2.72 -0.34
CA GLY A 196 -14.80 -2.29 0.57
C GLY A 196 -15.09 -0.78 0.48
N LEU A 197 -14.03 0.03 0.45
CA LEU A 197 -14.15 1.48 0.31
C LEU A 197 -14.74 1.91 -1.04
N ALA A 198 -14.60 1.11 -2.10
CA ALA A 198 -15.26 1.34 -3.39
C ALA A 198 -16.78 1.43 -3.22
N LEU A 199 -17.34 0.68 -2.25
CA LEU A 199 -18.76 0.63 -1.93
C LEU A 199 -19.13 1.50 -0.71
N ASN A 200 -18.20 2.33 -0.24
CA ASN A 200 -18.32 3.06 1.03
C ASN A 200 -18.54 2.15 2.26
N LEU A 201 -18.19 0.86 2.18
CA LEU A 201 -18.22 -0.07 3.30
C LEU A 201 -16.96 0.13 4.16
N ARG A 202 -17.08 1.01 5.15
CA ARG A 202 -15.97 1.52 5.96
C ARG A 202 -15.97 0.90 7.35
N ALA A 203 -14.79 0.78 7.94
CA ALA A 203 -14.64 0.71 9.39
C ALA A 203 -14.50 2.15 9.89
N TYR A 204 -15.58 2.94 9.75
CA TYR A 204 -15.52 4.38 10.01
C TYR A 204 -15.62 4.69 11.49
N ASP A 205 -16.50 3.97 12.19
CA ASP A 205 -16.86 4.22 13.57
C ASP A 205 -16.81 2.97 14.47
N PHE A 206 -16.73 3.23 15.78
CA PHE A 206 -17.06 2.25 16.80
C PHE A 206 -18.36 2.68 17.48
N VAL A 207 -19.46 2.00 17.18
CA VAL A 207 -20.80 2.35 17.70
C VAL A 207 -20.83 2.50 19.22
N SER A 208 -20.08 1.67 19.96
CA SER A 208 -20.00 1.79 21.43
C SER A 208 -19.29 3.06 21.91
N GLN A 209 -18.31 3.57 21.16
CA GLN A 209 -17.66 4.85 21.46
C GLN A 209 -18.60 6.01 21.15
N GLU A 210 -19.32 5.97 20.02
CA GLU A 210 -20.28 7.01 19.63
C GLU A 210 -21.41 7.15 20.65
N ILE A 211 -22.01 6.03 21.09
CA ILE A 211 -23.06 6.05 22.11
C ILE A 211 -22.53 6.67 23.41
N ARG A 212 -21.34 6.25 23.85
CA ARG A 212 -20.76 6.78 25.10
C ARG A 212 -20.45 8.28 25.00
N ALA A 213 -19.85 8.73 23.90
CA ALA A 213 -19.50 10.13 23.69
C ALA A 213 -20.75 11.02 23.55
N ALA A 214 -21.85 10.48 23.00
CA ALA A 214 -23.12 11.21 22.89
C ALA A 214 -23.83 11.37 24.25
N GLU A 215 -23.71 10.40 25.15
CA GLU A 215 -24.31 10.44 26.49
C GLU A 215 -23.45 11.21 27.51
N ASP A 216 -22.13 11.19 27.35
CA ASP A 216 -21.15 11.73 28.29
C ASP A 216 -20.23 12.75 27.57
N PRO A 217 -20.54 14.05 27.64
CA PRO A 217 -19.77 15.11 26.96
C PRO A 217 -18.32 15.23 27.44
N GLU A 218 -17.98 14.66 28.60
CA GLU A 218 -16.60 14.64 29.13
C GLU A 218 -15.81 13.43 28.61
N PHE A 219 -16.47 12.47 27.95
CA PHE A 219 -15.81 11.29 27.40
C PHE A 219 -15.05 11.61 26.12
N GLU A 220 -13.72 11.53 26.19
CA GLU A 220 -12.83 11.77 25.06
C GLU A 220 -11.80 10.65 24.89
N THR A 221 -11.56 10.23 23.65
CA THR A 221 -10.48 9.29 23.29
C THR A 221 -9.74 9.77 22.04
N PHE A 222 -8.60 9.18 21.73
CA PHE A 222 -7.92 9.46 20.44
C PHE A 222 -8.81 9.13 19.23
N TYR A 223 -9.71 8.17 19.36
CA TYR A 223 -10.69 7.86 18.31
C TYR A 223 -11.63 9.05 18.07
N THR A 224 -12.27 9.60 19.11
CA THR A 224 -13.20 10.73 18.94
C THR A 224 -12.48 11.99 18.45
N LYS A 225 -11.25 12.25 18.92
CA LYS A 225 -10.40 13.34 18.40
C LYS A 225 -10.10 13.20 16.91
N ASN A 226 -9.85 11.98 16.43
CA ASN A 226 -9.61 11.75 15.00
C ASN A 226 -10.87 11.95 14.14
N ILE A 227 -12.06 11.68 14.68
CA ILE A 227 -13.32 11.98 13.98
C ILE A 227 -13.47 13.49 13.74
N LEU A 228 -13.15 14.33 14.73
CA LEU A 228 -13.14 15.79 14.58
C LEU A 228 -12.15 16.27 13.50
N LEU A 229 -10.94 15.68 13.48
CA LEU A 229 -9.96 15.98 12.41
C LEU A 229 -10.51 15.59 11.03
N ASN A 230 -11.21 14.46 10.93
CA ASN A 230 -11.83 14.03 9.67
C ASN A 230 -12.95 14.97 9.24
N GLU A 231 -13.76 15.49 10.16
CA GLU A 231 -14.79 16.51 9.89
C GLU A 231 -14.17 17.79 9.33
N GLY A 232 -13.10 18.28 9.97
CA GLY A 232 -12.32 19.42 9.46
C GLY A 232 -11.81 19.16 8.05
N ILE A 233 -11.17 18.00 7.81
CA ILE A 233 -10.70 17.63 6.47
C ILE A 233 -11.84 17.68 5.44
N ARG A 234 -13.00 17.10 5.74
CA ARG A 234 -14.13 17.10 4.80
C ARG A 234 -14.65 18.51 4.51
N ALA A 235 -14.93 19.30 5.54
CA ALA A 235 -15.51 20.63 5.37
C ALA A 235 -14.58 21.57 4.61
N TRP A 236 -13.29 21.58 4.97
CA TRP A 236 -12.30 22.51 4.41
C TRP A 236 -11.79 22.08 3.03
N MET A 237 -11.81 20.78 2.71
CA MET A 237 -11.33 20.26 1.42
C MET A 237 -12.44 20.19 0.36
N ALA A 238 -13.67 19.79 0.73
CA ALA A 238 -14.67 19.34 -0.24
C ALA A 238 -15.05 20.38 -1.31
N ALA A 239 -15.17 21.66 -0.94
CA ALA A 239 -15.59 22.70 -1.90
C ALA A 239 -14.62 22.88 -3.07
N GLN A 240 -13.31 22.83 -2.81
CA GLN A 240 -12.29 22.95 -3.85
C GLN A 240 -12.01 21.61 -4.54
N ASP A 241 -12.10 20.53 -3.78
CA ASP A 241 -11.71 19.19 -4.19
C ASP A 241 -12.81 18.45 -4.96
N GLN A 242 -14.07 18.86 -4.80
CA GLN A 242 -15.24 18.35 -5.50
C GLN A 242 -15.99 19.51 -6.19
N PRO A 243 -15.36 20.20 -7.14
CA PRO A 243 -15.93 21.42 -7.74
C PRO A 243 -17.22 21.16 -8.54
N HIS A 244 -17.51 19.91 -8.88
CA HIS A 244 -18.75 19.52 -9.56
C HIS A 244 -19.98 19.58 -8.65
N GLU A 245 -19.79 19.51 -7.34
CA GLU A 245 -20.87 19.61 -6.35
C GLU A 245 -21.29 21.07 -6.10
N ASN A 246 -20.49 22.05 -6.55
CA ASN A 246 -20.73 23.49 -6.34
C ASN A 246 -21.02 23.85 -4.87
N LEU A 247 -20.31 23.21 -3.93
CA LEU A 247 -20.48 23.42 -2.50
C LEU A 247 -20.05 24.83 -2.11
N ILE A 248 -20.91 25.53 -1.38
CA ILE A 248 -20.64 26.82 -0.77
C ILE A 248 -20.95 26.66 0.73
N PHE A 249 -19.90 26.64 1.54
CA PHE A 249 -20.01 26.62 3.00
C PHE A 249 -19.77 28.04 3.51
N PRO A 250 -20.79 28.71 4.10
CA PRO A 250 -20.58 29.95 4.85
C PRO A 250 -19.55 29.76 5.97
N GLU A 251 -18.81 30.81 6.33
CA GLU A 251 -17.77 30.71 7.39
C GLU A 251 -18.34 30.20 8.72
N GLU A 252 -19.59 30.56 9.04
CA GLU A 252 -20.29 30.16 10.27
C GLU A 252 -20.60 28.65 10.39
N VAL A 253 -20.52 27.88 9.29
CA VAL A 253 -20.79 26.43 9.31
C VAL A 253 -19.52 25.58 9.22
N LEU A 254 -18.35 26.21 9.10
CA LEU A 254 -17.07 25.51 9.11
C LEU A 254 -16.70 25.13 10.57
N PRO A 255 -16.33 23.87 10.84
CA PRO A 255 -15.88 23.42 12.15
C PRO A 255 -14.46 23.89 12.46
#